data_AF-A0A8T9VGJ7-F1
#
_entry.id   AF-A0A8T9VGJ7-F1
#
_cell.length_a   1.000
_cell.length_b   1.000
_cell.length_c   1.000
_cell.angle_alpha   90.00
_cell.angle_beta   90.00
_cell.angle_gamma   90.00
#
_symmetry.space_group_name_H-M   'P 1'
#
loop_
_entity.id
_entity.type
_entity.pdbx_description
1 polymer ?
#
loop_
_entity_poly.entity_id
_entity_poly.type
_entity_poly.pdbx_seq_one_letter_code
_entity_poly.pdbx_strand_id
1 'polypeptide(L)'
;MNSLILSVGHTAIDHISTVPHFPEPDSSIYIKNYERLYGGGAANVAAAIAGLGMNSCLLSLVGTDFGEYGYKDHLEELGVDTTHVKEIEAKTSNAFVYTDEKDSQITFFYWGASESFPEQEVPRNLSDYDIVHLAPSDPTYNTKMAQQADYISFDPGQDLPVYTKQDLTTILRNTELLFSNVHEIERIQNKTKLSFSEIRDIVETVVITNDDEGSNIYSEETIEIPAVEAEAVDPTGAGDAYRAGYLTSIQKGYDHEKSGKIASTVASFVVEEVGCQTNLPTWGETVDRYEDAFGEKP
;
A
#
# COMPACT_ATOMS: atom_id res chain seq x y z
N MET A 1 22.83 6.65 -8.07
CA MET A 1 21.91 6.49 -9.20
C MET A 1 20.56 7.03 -8.73
N ASN A 2 19.84 7.79 -9.55
CA ASN A 2 18.51 8.28 -9.17
C ASN A 2 17.54 7.12 -9.27
N SER A 3 17.51 6.36 -8.20
CA SER A 3 16.65 5.21 -8.06
C SER A 3 15.18 5.64 -8.04
N LEU A 4 14.33 4.93 -8.79
CA LEU A 4 12.95 5.32 -9.08
C LEU A 4 12.00 4.13 -8.87
N ILE A 5 10.98 4.33 -8.03
CA ILE A 5 9.93 3.33 -7.76
C ILE A 5 8.64 3.78 -8.43
N LEU A 6 7.99 2.87 -9.15
CA LEU A 6 6.65 3.09 -9.70
C LEU A 6 5.61 2.40 -8.83
N SER A 7 4.74 3.16 -8.17
CA SER A 7 3.56 2.63 -7.49
C SER A 7 2.37 2.60 -8.45
N VAL A 8 1.71 1.44 -8.53
CA VAL A 8 0.64 1.16 -9.48
C VAL A 8 -0.61 0.72 -8.72
N GLY A 9 -1.72 1.41 -8.97
CA GLY A 9 -3.02 1.01 -8.42
C GLY A 9 -3.90 2.18 -8.02
N HIS A 10 -4.74 2.00 -7.01
CA HIS A 10 -5.75 2.97 -6.63
C HIS A 10 -5.15 4.29 -6.08
N THR A 11 -5.71 5.40 -6.56
CA THR A 11 -5.72 6.71 -5.89
C THR A 11 -7.18 6.98 -5.52
N ALA A 12 -7.45 7.24 -4.25
CA ALA A 12 -8.83 7.33 -3.74
C ALA A 12 -9.01 8.50 -2.77
N ILE A 13 -10.24 8.95 -2.62
CA ILE A 13 -10.65 9.83 -1.52
C ILE A 13 -11.27 8.96 -0.43
N ASP A 14 -10.71 9.04 0.77
CA ASP A 14 -11.15 8.27 1.91
C ASP A 14 -12.15 9.09 2.73
N HIS A 15 -13.36 8.58 2.83
CA HIS A 15 -14.45 9.10 3.64
C HIS A 15 -14.46 8.36 4.97
N ILE A 16 -13.77 8.91 5.97
CA ILE A 16 -13.66 8.31 7.30
C ILE A 16 -14.77 8.84 8.19
N SER A 17 -15.56 7.93 8.75
CA SER A 17 -16.71 8.26 9.59
C SER A 17 -16.72 7.46 10.88
N THR A 18 -17.04 8.11 12.00
CA THR A 18 -17.34 7.41 13.26
C THR A 18 -18.84 7.32 13.49
N VAL A 19 -19.31 6.15 13.92
CA VAL A 19 -20.73 5.87 14.18
C VAL A 19 -20.92 5.29 15.58
N PRO A 20 -22.09 5.49 16.22
CA PRO A 20 -22.35 4.86 17.52
C PRO A 20 -22.35 3.32 17.47
N HIS A 21 -22.88 2.75 16.39
CA HIS A 21 -22.94 1.31 16.09
C HIS A 21 -23.30 1.14 14.61
N PHE A 22 -23.07 -0.05 14.05
CA PHE A 22 -23.52 -0.34 12.69
C PHE A 22 -25.05 -0.50 12.64
N PRO A 23 -25.71 0.07 11.61
CA PRO A 23 -27.14 -0.09 11.43
C PRO A 23 -27.48 -1.51 11.00
N GLU A 24 -28.63 -2.02 11.46
CA GLU A 24 -29.25 -3.20 10.86
C GLU A 24 -29.83 -2.86 9.48
N PRO A 25 -30.05 -3.86 8.59
CA PRO A 25 -30.76 -3.64 7.34
C PRO A 25 -32.09 -2.89 7.54
N ASP A 26 -32.41 -1.99 6.62
CA ASP A 26 -33.61 -1.13 6.64
C ASP A 26 -33.69 -0.13 7.82
N SER A 27 -32.54 0.26 8.39
CA SER A 27 -32.45 1.29 9.44
C SER A 27 -31.53 2.47 9.06
N SER A 28 -31.51 3.51 9.90
CA SER A 28 -30.64 4.68 9.70
C SER A 28 -30.06 5.14 11.02
N ILE A 29 -28.79 5.52 11.01
CA ILE A 29 -28.07 6.08 12.15
C ILE A 29 -27.36 7.37 11.71
N TYR A 30 -27.11 8.28 12.66
CA TYR A 30 -26.34 9.49 12.39
C TYR A 30 -24.83 9.20 12.47
N ILE A 31 -24.05 9.95 11.69
CA ILE A 31 -22.59 9.96 11.74
C ILE A 31 -22.15 10.97 12.80
N LYS A 32 -21.21 10.60 13.67
CA LYS A 32 -20.69 11.45 14.73
C LYS A 32 -19.65 12.44 14.20
N ASN A 33 -18.62 11.90 13.55
CA ASN A 33 -17.56 12.65 12.88
C ASN A 33 -17.42 12.16 11.45
N TYR A 34 -17.07 13.06 10.55
CA TYR A 34 -16.89 12.77 9.13
C TYR A 34 -15.74 13.62 8.59
N GLU A 35 -14.78 12.97 7.96
CA GLU A 35 -13.64 13.60 7.31
C GLU A 35 -13.42 13.04 5.91
N ARG A 36 -12.80 13.86 5.06
CA ARG A 36 -12.30 13.43 3.74
C ARG A 36 -10.80 13.56 3.75
N LEU A 37 -10.14 12.47 3.44
CA LEU A 37 -8.69 12.36 3.47
C LEU A 37 -8.19 11.79 2.14
N TYR A 38 -6.91 12.00 1.90
CA TYR A 38 -6.21 11.46 0.75
C TYR A 38 -5.83 10.00 1.00
N GLY A 39 -6.16 9.13 0.04
CA GLY A 39 -5.99 7.70 0.18
C GLY A 39 -5.74 6.96 -1.13
N GLY A 40 -5.96 5.65 -1.09
CA GLY A 40 -5.63 4.70 -2.15
C GLY A 40 -4.22 4.13 -2.01
N GLY A 41 -4.10 2.80 -1.96
CA GLY A 41 -2.86 2.13 -1.59
C GLY A 41 -1.64 2.53 -2.45
N ALA A 42 -1.82 2.68 -3.76
CA ALA A 42 -0.71 3.11 -4.62
C ALA A 42 -0.27 4.55 -4.33
N ALA A 43 -1.22 5.46 -4.13
CA ALA A 43 -0.93 6.85 -3.81
C ALA A 43 -0.29 7.00 -2.42
N ASN A 44 -0.76 6.23 -1.43
CA ASN A 44 -0.20 6.19 -0.08
C ASN A 44 1.26 5.74 -0.09
N VAL A 45 1.56 4.63 -0.76
CA VAL A 45 2.94 4.13 -0.91
C VAL A 45 3.79 5.17 -1.65
N ALA A 46 3.28 5.75 -2.75
CA ALA A 46 4.02 6.73 -3.52
C ALA A 46 4.37 7.98 -2.70
N ALA A 47 3.40 8.51 -1.95
CA ALA A 47 3.55 9.66 -1.07
C ALA A 47 4.56 9.38 0.06
N ALA A 48 4.48 8.22 0.70
CA ALA A 48 5.41 7.82 1.75
C ALA A 48 6.85 7.67 1.24
N ILE A 49 7.06 7.06 0.06
CA ILE A 49 8.39 6.97 -0.59
C ILE A 49 8.96 8.38 -0.86
N ALA A 50 8.12 9.30 -1.33
CA ALA A 50 8.53 10.68 -1.59
C ALA A 50 8.87 11.44 -0.29
N GLY A 51 8.09 11.24 0.79
CA GLY A 51 8.37 11.78 2.12
C GLY A 51 9.73 11.31 2.68
N LEU A 52 10.11 10.06 2.40
CA LEU A 52 11.43 9.50 2.73
C LEU A 52 12.57 10.01 1.81
N GLY A 53 12.28 10.95 0.91
CA GLY A 53 13.25 11.62 0.05
C GLY A 53 13.73 10.80 -1.14
N MET A 54 12.98 9.77 -1.56
CA MET A 54 13.26 8.98 -2.76
C MET A 54 12.44 9.47 -3.96
N ASN A 55 12.89 9.16 -5.18
CA ASN A 55 12.08 9.46 -6.37
C ASN A 55 10.95 8.43 -6.47
N SER A 56 9.72 8.92 -6.44
CA SER A 56 8.49 8.13 -6.48
C SER A 56 7.65 8.55 -7.67
N CYS A 57 7.13 7.59 -8.44
CA CYS A 57 6.20 7.84 -9.53
C CYS A 57 4.90 7.08 -9.29
N LEU A 58 3.77 7.71 -9.61
CA LEU A 58 2.44 7.14 -9.44
C LEU A 58 1.78 6.88 -10.79
N LEU A 59 1.38 5.63 -11.03
CA LEU A 59 0.48 5.25 -12.11
C LEU A 59 -0.89 4.92 -11.52
N SER A 60 -1.85 5.78 -11.82
CA SER A 60 -3.21 5.62 -11.34
C SER A 60 -4.25 6.23 -12.27
N LEU A 61 -5.50 5.79 -12.14
CA LEU A 61 -6.64 6.33 -12.85
C LEU A 61 -7.51 7.12 -11.89
N VAL A 62 -7.76 8.38 -12.23
CA VAL A 62 -8.54 9.31 -11.42
C VAL A 62 -9.73 9.83 -12.22
N GLY A 63 -10.76 10.30 -11.54
CA GLY A 63 -11.95 10.82 -12.20
C GLY A 63 -11.83 12.30 -12.56
N THR A 64 -12.79 12.78 -13.33
CA THR A 64 -12.95 14.22 -13.69
C THR A 64 -13.10 15.16 -12.49
N ASP A 65 -13.44 14.61 -11.32
CA ASP A 65 -13.54 15.35 -10.05
C ASP A 65 -12.22 15.41 -9.27
N PHE A 66 -11.15 14.76 -9.73
CA PHE A 66 -9.89 14.66 -8.99
C PHE A 66 -9.29 16.02 -8.64
N GLY A 67 -9.32 16.95 -9.60
CA GLY A 67 -8.83 18.31 -9.41
C GLY A 67 -9.63 19.11 -8.36
N GLU A 68 -10.89 18.76 -8.10
CA GLU A 68 -11.72 19.44 -7.09
C GLU A 68 -11.26 19.14 -5.66
N TYR A 69 -10.56 18.03 -5.45
CA TYR A 69 -10.05 17.65 -4.13
C TYR A 69 -8.68 18.28 -3.80
N GLY A 70 -7.99 18.89 -4.77
CA GLY A 70 -6.61 19.39 -4.57
C GLY A 70 -5.56 18.29 -4.39
N TYR A 71 -5.93 17.03 -4.63
CA TYR A 71 -5.07 15.87 -4.32
C TYR A 71 -3.87 15.78 -5.27
N LYS A 72 -4.03 16.16 -6.54
CA LYS A 72 -2.90 16.22 -7.48
C LYS A 72 -1.81 17.17 -6.98
N ASP A 73 -2.20 18.37 -6.57
CA ASP A 73 -1.27 19.39 -6.08
C ASP A 73 -0.56 18.90 -4.81
N HIS A 74 -1.29 18.26 -3.90
CA HIS A 74 -0.71 17.64 -2.70
C HIS A 74 0.37 16.59 -3.03
N LEU A 75 0.09 15.67 -3.96
CA LEU A 75 1.06 14.64 -4.38
C LEU A 75 2.31 15.29 -5.01
N GLU A 76 2.14 16.30 -5.84
CA GLU A 76 3.25 17.03 -6.47
C GLU A 76 4.07 17.84 -5.45
N GLU A 77 3.43 18.44 -4.44
CA GLU A 77 4.09 19.13 -3.33
C GLU A 77 4.94 18.20 -2.47
N LEU A 78 4.50 16.95 -2.28
CA LEU A 78 5.28 15.89 -1.63
C LEU A 78 6.44 15.38 -2.50
N GLY A 79 6.48 15.73 -3.79
CA GLY A 79 7.51 15.29 -4.73
C GLY A 79 7.20 14.00 -5.47
N VAL A 80 5.93 13.56 -5.49
CA VAL A 80 5.50 12.42 -6.30
C VAL A 80 5.41 12.83 -7.78
N ASP A 81 6.04 12.07 -8.66
CA ASP A 81 5.88 12.21 -10.11
C ASP A 81 4.51 11.67 -10.54
N THR A 82 3.62 12.57 -10.96
CA THR A 82 2.26 12.26 -11.40
C THR A 82 2.13 12.08 -12.91
N THR A 83 3.24 11.92 -13.65
CA THR A 83 3.25 11.78 -15.13
C THR A 83 2.36 10.64 -15.63
N HIS A 84 2.15 9.60 -14.82
CA HIS A 84 1.30 8.46 -15.15
C HIS A 84 -0.09 8.48 -14.48
N VAL A 85 -0.46 9.58 -13.81
CA VAL A 85 -1.82 9.81 -13.32
C VAL A 85 -2.70 10.27 -14.47
N LYS A 86 -3.70 9.45 -14.82
CA LYS A 86 -4.57 9.69 -15.98
C LYS A 86 -6.01 9.93 -15.54
N GLU A 87 -6.60 11.01 -16.04
CA GLU A 87 -8.01 11.30 -15.85
C GLU A 87 -8.89 10.46 -16.80
N ILE A 88 -9.97 9.91 -16.26
CA ILE A 88 -10.99 9.12 -16.94
C ILE A 88 -12.36 9.80 -16.78
N GLU A 89 -13.24 9.66 -17.77
CA GLU A 89 -14.64 10.16 -17.72
C GLU A 89 -15.51 9.34 -16.73
N ALA A 90 -15.14 9.42 -15.46
CA ALA A 90 -15.77 8.80 -14.31
C ALA A 90 -15.51 9.66 -13.06
N LYS A 91 -15.94 9.17 -11.89
CA LYS A 91 -15.57 9.73 -10.59
C LYS A 91 -14.34 9.02 -10.03
N THR A 92 -13.52 9.75 -9.28
CA THR A 92 -12.33 9.20 -8.60
C THR A 92 -12.77 8.05 -7.67
N SER A 93 -11.89 7.07 -7.44
CA SER A 93 -12.20 5.99 -6.48
C SER A 93 -12.46 6.59 -5.09
N ASN A 94 -13.38 5.99 -4.33
CA ASN A 94 -13.72 6.45 -2.98
C ASN A 94 -13.79 5.26 -2.02
N ALA A 95 -13.16 5.38 -0.86
CA ALA A 95 -13.37 4.45 0.25
C ALA A 95 -14.35 5.08 1.24
N PHE A 96 -15.39 4.35 1.63
CA PHE A 96 -16.31 4.76 2.69
C PHE A 96 -16.08 3.87 3.90
N VAL A 97 -15.35 4.39 4.88
CA VAL A 97 -14.93 3.68 6.08
C VAL A 97 -15.77 4.15 7.26
N TYR A 98 -16.39 3.20 7.94
CA TYR A 98 -17.19 3.45 9.14
C TYR A 98 -16.60 2.68 10.32
N THR A 99 -16.26 3.39 11.38
CA THR A 99 -15.74 2.82 12.64
C THR A 99 -16.77 3.00 13.76
N ASP A 100 -17.13 1.92 14.45
CA ASP A 100 -18.04 1.98 15.59
C ASP A 100 -17.32 2.24 16.94
N GLU A 101 -18.07 2.41 18.04
CA GLU A 101 -17.50 2.62 19.38
C GLU A 101 -16.71 1.42 19.95
N LYS A 102 -16.71 0.28 19.25
CA LYS A 102 -15.95 -0.92 19.61
C LYS A 102 -14.75 -1.12 18.69
N ASP A 103 -14.36 -0.08 17.96
CA ASP A 103 -13.26 -0.06 17.00
C ASP A 103 -13.41 -1.09 15.86
N SER A 104 -14.64 -1.58 15.62
CA SER A 104 -14.93 -2.41 14.46
C SER A 104 -15.09 -1.53 13.23
N GLN A 105 -14.55 -1.97 12.09
CA GLN A 105 -14.59 -1.23 10.83
C GLN A 105 -15.39 -1.96 9.75
N ILE A 106 -16.14 -1.19 8.95
CA ILE A 106 -16.74 -1.64 7.69
C ILE A 106 -16.34 -0.66 6.59
N THR A 107 -15.79 -1.20 5.50
CA THR A 107 -15.36 -0.43 4.34
C THR A 107 -16.16 -0.81 3.10
N PHE A 108 -16.67 0.21 2.40
CA PHE A 108 -17.19 0.05 1.04
C PHE A 108 -16.28 0.80 0.07
N PHE A 109 -15.76 0.11 -0.93
CA PHE A 109 -14.85 0.71 -1.90
C PHE A 109 -15.54 0.89 -3.25
N TYR A 110 -15.73 2.14 -3.66
CA TYR A 110 -16.23 2.50 -4.97
C TYR A 110 -15.06 2.63 -5.95
N TRP A 111 -14.98 1.72 -6.92
CA TRP A 111 -13.86 1.65 -7.87
C TRP A 111 -13.79 2.85 -8.81
N GLY A 112 -14.92 3.39 -9.29
CA GLY A 112 -14.94 4.60 -10.11
C GLY A 112 -14.01 4.51 -11.33
N ALA A 113 -13.15 5.52 -11.51
CA ALA A 113 -12.15 5.57 -12.59
C ALA A 113 -11.23 4.34 -12.66
N SER A 114 -11.01 3.65 -11.54
CA SER A 114 -10.20 2.42 -11.50
C SER A 114 -10.85 1.25 -12.24
N GLU A 115 -12.16 1.27 -12.51
CA GLU A 115 -12.80 0.24 -13.35
C GLU A 115 -12.24 0.21 -14.78
N SER A 116 -11.59 1.30 -15.23
CA SER A 116 -11.00 1.39 -16.57
C SER A 116 -9.57 0.85 -16.67
N PHE A 117 -8.98 0.33 -15.58
CA PHE A 117 -7.63 -0.27 -15.60
C PHE A 117 -7.45 -1.39 -16.65
N PRO A 118 -8.38 -2.36 -16.82
CA PRO A 118 -8.25 -3.42 -17.83
C PRO A 118 -8.01 -2.92 -19.25
N GLU A 119 -8.50 -1.73 -19.58
CA GLU A 119 -8.43 -1.11 -20.91
C GLU A 119 -7.13 -0.35 -21.14
N GLN A 120 -6.36 -0.09 -20.09
CA GLN A 120 -5.13 0.69 -20.21
C GLN A 120 -3.98 -0.15 -20.77
N GLU A 121 -3.09 0.55 -21.47
CA GLU A 121 -1.82 0.02 -21.91
C GLU A 121 -0.79 0.10 -20.76
N VAL A 122 0.17 -0.81 -20.80
CA VAL A 122 1.34 -0.77 -19.93
C VAL A 122 2.34 0.26 -20.48
N PRO A 123 2.95 1.13 -19.64
CA PRO A 123 3.97 2.06 -20.10
C PRO A 123 5.11 1.35 -20.82
N ARG A 124 5.59 1.91 -21.93
CA ARG A 124 6.69 1.30 -22.71
C ARG A 124 8.05 1.37 -22.03
N ASN A 125 8.16 2.20 -21.00
CA ASN A 125 9.40 2.53 -20.31
C ASN A 125 9.43 1.95 -18.89
N LEU A 126 8.80 0.79 -18.66
CA LEU A 126 8.88 0.12 -17.35
C LEU A 126 10.32 -0.19 -16.92
N SER A 127 11.23 -0.39 -17.87
CA SER A 127 12.66 -0.61 -17.60
C SER A 127 13.38 0.60 -17.01
N ASP A 128 12.74 1.78 -16.97
CA ASP A 128 13.31 2.97 -16.32
C ASP A 128 13.12 2.94 -14.79
N TYR A 129 12.28 2.02 -14.29
CA TYR A 129 11.96 1.88 -12.87
C TYR A 129 12.72 0.68 -12.28
N ASP A 130 13.40 0.90 -11.16
CA ASP A 130 14.12 -0.18 -10.47
C ASP A 130 13.15 -1.17 -9.83
N ILE A 131 11.99 -0.68 -9.39
CA ILE A 131 10.94 -1.46 -8.74
C ILE A 131 9.58 -0.96 -9.24
N VAL A 132 8.73 -1.90 -9.66
CA VAL A 132 7.30 -1.65 -9.90
C VAL A 132 6.51 -2.28 -8.75
N HIS A 133 5.93 -1.45 -7.90
CA HIS A 133 5.08 -1.87 -6.80
C HIS A 133 3.60 -1.89 -7.23
N LEU A 134 3.05 -3.10 -7.35
CA LEU A 134 1.66 -3.37 -7.64
C LEU A 134 0.86 -3.37 -6.34
N ALA A 135 0.24 -2.25 -6.02
CA ALA A 135 -0.71 -2.11 -4.91
C ALA A 135 -2.11 -2.60 -5.32
N PRO A 136 -3.12 -2.57 -4.42
CA PRO A 136 -4.48 -2.99 -4.73
C PRO A 136 -5.03 -2.25 -5.97
N SER A 137 -5.47 -3.04 -6.96
CA SER A 137 -6.00 -2.56 -8.22
C SER A 137 -6.68 -3.69 -9.01
N ASP A 138 -7.07 -3.41 -10.26
CA ASP A 138 -7.61 -4.42 -11.17
C ASP A 138 -6.63 -5.60 -11.42
N PRO A 139 -7.08 -6.85 -11.27
CA PRO A 139 -6.24 -8.03 -11.45
C PRO A 139 -5.73 -8.20 -12.88
N THR A 140 -6.50 -7.78 -13.89
CA THR A 140 -6.09 -7.88 -15.30
C THR A 140 -4.91 -6.94 -15.56
N TYR A 141 -4.99 -5.70 -15.08
CA TYR A 141 -3.92 -4.72 -15.26
C TYR A 141 -2.67 -5.09 -14.46
N ASN A 142 -2.80 -5.44 -13.18
CA ASN A 142 -1.67 -5.92 -12.38
C ASN A 142 -1.00 -7.15 -13.01
N THR A 143 -1.76 -8.06 -13.62
CA THR A 143 -1.20 -9.20 -14.38
C THR A 143 -0.39 -8.74 -15.60
N LYS A 144 -0.87 -7.77 -16.38
CA LYS A 144 -0.13 -7.22 -17.53
C LYS A 144 1.19 -6.56 -17.10
N MET A 145 1.17 -5.84 -15.98
CA MET A 145 2.35 -5.16 -15.43
C MET A 145 3.37 -6.19 -14.93
N ALA A 146 2.93 -7.18 -14.17
CA ALA A 146 3.79 -8.25 -13.63
C ALA A 146 4.54 -9.00 -14.74
N GLN A 147 3.93 -9.20 -15.91
CA GLN A 147 4.56 -9.89 -17.04
C GLN A 147 5.60 -9.06 -17.81
N GLN A 148 5.73 -7.76 -17.52
CA GLN A 148 6.51 -6.83 -18.35
C GLN A 148 7.56 -6.02 -17.57
N ALA A 149 7.45 -5.89 -16.25
CA ALA A 149 8.48 -5.25 -15.44
C ALA A 149 9.60 -6.23 -15.08
N ASP A 150 10.80 -5.70 -14.82
CA ASP A 150 11.97 -6.52 -14.47
C ASP A 150 12.02 -6.88 -12.98
N TYR A 151 11.43 -6.05 -12.11
CA TYR A 151 11.35 -6.29 -10.66
C TYR A 151 10.00 -5.81 -10.12
N ILE A 152 9.24 -6.75 -9.58
CA ILE A 152 7.89 -6.57 -9.07
C ILE A 152 7.87 -6.75 -7.56
N SER A 153 7.34 -5.72 -6.91
CA SER A 153 6.74 -5.86 -5.59
C SER A 153 5.22 -5.97 -5.74
N PHE A 154 4.57 -6.90 -5.06
CA PHE A 154 3.13 -7.09 -5.14
C PHE A 154 2.48 -7.07 -3.76
N ASP A 155 1.42 -6.29 -3.63
CA ASP A 155 0.47 -6.31 -2.53
C ASP A 155 -0.97 -6.33 -3.08
N PRO A 156 -1.70 -7.45 -2.99
CA PRO A 156 -3.10 -7.50 -3.43
C PRO A 156 -4.05 -6.74 -2.50
N GLY A 157 -3.66 -6.53 -1.24
CA GLY A 157 -4.44 -5.91 -0.17
C GLY A 157 -5.94 -6.23 -0.20
N GLN A 158 -6.75 -5.18 -0.04
CA GLN A 158 -8.21 -5.29 0.03
C GLN A 158 -8.88 -5.87 -1.23
N ASP A 159 -8.22 -5.79 -2.39
CA ASP A 159 -8.78 -6.26 -3.67
C ASP A 159 -8.50 -7.74 -3.94
N LEU A 160 -7.74 -8.42 -3.07
CA LEU A 160 -7.53 -9.88 -3.12
C LEU A 160 -8.81 -10.71 -3.43
N PRO A 161 -10.02 -10.37 -2.92
CA PRO A 161 -11.24 -11.07 -3.27
C PRO A 161 -11.57 -11.11 -4.77
N VAL A 162 -11.23 -10.07 -5.54
CA VAL A 162 -11.53 -10.00 -6.98
C VAL A 162 -10.55 -10.78 -7.84
N TYR A 163 -9.35 -11.08 -7.33
CA TYR A 163 -8.37 -11.89 -8.08
C TYR A 163 -8.83 -13.33 -8.24
N THR A 164 -8.70 -13.87 -9.46
CA THR A 164 -8.89 -15.29 -9.71
C THR A 164 -7.63 -16.08 -9.37
N LYS A 165 -7.75 -17.42 -9.35
CA LYS A 165 -6.59 -18.31 -9.23
C LYS A 165 -5.56 -18.05 -10.34
N GLN A 166 -6.01 -17.80 -11.57
CA GLN A 166 -5.12 -17.61 -12.71
C GLN A 166 -4.34 -16.31 -12.58
N ASP A 167 -4.99 -15.23 -12.14
CA ASP A 167 -4.35 -13.92 -11.95
C ASP A 167 -3.25 -14.04 -10.90
N LEU A 168 -3.59 -14.53 -9.69
CA LEU A 168 -2.62 -14.69 -8.59
C LEU A 168 -1.45 -15.59 -8.99
N THR A 169 -1.73 -16.74 -9.62
CA THR A 169 -0.65 -17.66 -10.03
C THR A 169 0.28 -17.01 -11.06
N THR A 170 -0.26 -16.14 -11.93
CA THR A 170 0.53 -15.45 -12.95
C THR A 170 1.37 -14.35 -12.30
N ILE A 171 0.76 -13.52 -11.46
CA ILE A 171 1.46 -12.42 -10.78
C ILE A 171 2.57 -12.96 -9.87
N LEU A 172 2.27 -13.95 -9.02
CA LEU A 172 3.25 -14.53 -8.10
C LEU A 172 4.51 -15.07 -8.84
N ARG A 173 4.35 -15.65 -10.03
CA ARG A 173 5.48 -16.17 -10.83
C ARG A 173 6.38 -15.09 -11.42
N ASN A 174 5.93 -13.84 -11.43
CA ASN A 174 6.69 -12.69 -11.89
C ASN A 174 6.78 -11.66 -10.75
N THR A 175 6.90 -12.14 -9.50
CA THR A 175 7.01 -11.30 -8.31
C THR A 175 8.27 -11.69 -7.54
N GLU A 176 9.14 -10.72 -7.29
CA GLU A 176 10.34 -10.87 -6.48
C GLU A 176 10.03 -10.64 -5.00
N LEU A 177 9.12 -9.70 -4.71
CA LEU A 177 8.75 -9.30 -3.35
C LEU A 177 7.22 -9.30 -3.15
N LEU A 178 6.70 -10.25 -2.37
CA LEU A 178 5.29 -10.29 -1.99
C LEU A 178 5.09 -9.68 -0.59
N PHE A 179 4.19 -8.70 -0.48
CA PHE A 179 3.65 -8.24 0.80
C PHE A 179 2.27 -8.83 1.02
N SER A 180 1.98 -9.14 2.29
CA SER A 180 0.68 -9.66 2.73
C SER A 180 0.54 -9.46 4.23
N ASN A 181 -0.69 -9.43 4.75
CA ASN A 181 -0.93 -9.75 6.16
C ASN A 181 -1.25 -11.25 6.36
N VAL A 182 -1.38 -11.67 7.62
CA VAL A 182 -1.69 -13.06 8.01
C VAL A 182 -3.01 -13.59 7.42
N HIS A 183 -4.02 -12.75 7.24
CA HIS A 183 -5.30 -13.16 6.68
C HIS A 183 -5.27 -13.25 5.15
N GLU A 184 -4.53 -12.35 4.50
CA GLU A 184 -4.35 -12.30 3.06
C GLU A 184 -3.54 -13.50 2.57
N ILE A 185 -2.48 -13.91 3.28
CA ILE A 185 -1.65 -15.03 2.82
C ILE A 185 -2.45 -16.34 2.85
N GLU A 186 -3.29 -16.53 3.87
CA GLU A 186 -4.23 -17.65 3.94
C GLU A 186 -5.23 -17.61 2.78
N ARG A 187 -5.74 -16.43 2.41
CA ARG A 187 -6.64 -16.25 1.27
C ARG A 187 -5.94 -16.54 -0.06
N ILE A 188 -4.69 -16.11 -0.24
CA ILE A 188 -3.86 -16.42 -1.41
C ILE A 188 -3.71 -17.94 -1.51
N GLN A 189 -3.30 -18.63 -0.45
CA GLN A 189 -3.18 -20.09 -0.41
C GLN A 189 -4.51 -20.78 -0.77
N ASN A 190 -5.62 -20.29 -0.21
CA ASN A 190 -6.95 -20.85 -0.46
C ASN A 190 -7.42 -20.68 -1.91
N LYS A 191 -7.14 -19.54 -2.54
CA LYS A 191 -7.49 -19.27 -3.95
C LYS A 191 -6.59 -20.03 -4.92
N THR A 192 -5.26 -19.97 -4.71
CA THR A 192 -4.28 -20.59 -5.60
C THR A 192 -4.21 -22.12 -5.44
N LYS A 193 -4.55 -22.62 -4.24
CA LYS A 193 -4.30 -23.99 -3.78
C LYS A 193 -2.81 -24.32 -3.59
N LEU A 194 -1.96 -23.29 -3.50
CA LEU A 194 -0.57 -23.43 -3.11
C LEU A 194 -0.47 -23.42 -1.58
N SER A 195 0.42 -24.23 -1.05
CA SER A 195 0.91 -24.11 0.33
C SER A 195 1.83 -22.89 0.45
N PHE A 196 2.05 -22.43 1.68
CA PHE A 196 3.00 -21.35 1.92
C PHE A 196 4.42 -21.67 1.44
N SER A 197 4.86 -22.93 1.60
CA SER A 197 6.16 -23.39 1.08
C SER A 197 6.24 -23.25 -0.44
N GLU A 198 5.19 -23.64 -1.17
CA GLU A 198 5.16 -23.49 -2.62
C GLU A 198 5.14 -22.03 -3.07
N ILE A 199 4.52 -21.13 -2.28
CA ILE A 199 4.59 -19.68 -2.55
C ILE A 199 6.03 -19.18 -2.39
N ARG A 200 6.74 -19.60 -1.34
CA ARG A 200 8.16 -19.27 -1.13
C ARG A 200 9.11 -19.87 -2.15
N ASP A 201 8.75 -21.00 -2.76
CA ASP A 201 9.50 -21.57 -3.88
C ASP A 201 9.32 -20.77 -5.19
N ILE A 202 8.27 -19.94 -5.27
CA ILE A 202 7.93 -19.13 -6.44
C ILE A 202 8.41 -17.68 -6.28
N VAL A 203 8.26 -17.10 -5.09
CA VAL A 203 8.59 -15.70 -4.76
C VAL A 203 9.81 -15.67 -3.84
N GLU A 204 10.84 -14.92 -4.23
CA GLU A 204 12.12 -14.85 -3.51
C GLU A 204 11.98 -14.33 -2.09
N THR A 205 11.25 -13.23 -1.91
CA THR A 205 11.01 -12.63 -0.60
C THR A 205 9.51 -12.47 -0.34
N VAL A 206 9.03 -13.03 0.78
CA VAL A 206 7.67 -12.84 1.26
C VAL A 206 7.70 -12.11 2.59
N VAL A 207 6.99 -11.00 2.71
CA VAL A 207 6.86 -10.23 3.94
C VAL A 207 5.43 -10.35 4.44
N ILE A 208 5.27 -10.87 5.66
CA ILE A 208 3.97 -11.02 6.33
C ILE A 208 3.90 -10.06 7.51
N THR A 209 3.02 -9.08 7.46
CA THR A 209 2.74 -8.16 8.59
C THR A 209 1.71 -8.77 9.54
N ASN A 210 1.93 -8.58 10.85
CA ASN A 210 1.14 -9.12 11.95
C ASN A 210 0.64 -8.00 12.88
N ASP A 211 0.13 -6.90 12.31
CA ASP A 211 -0.36 -5.73 13.06
C ASP A 211 0.63 -5.26 14.15
N ASP A 212 0.22 -5.26 15.42
CA ASP A 212 1.01 -4.82 16.58
C ASP A 212 2.07 -5.86 17.02
N GLU A 213 2.06 -7.07 16.46
CA GLU A 213 3.09 -8.09 16.68
C GLU A 213 4.28 -7.95 15.71
N GLY A 214 4.26 -6.94 14.83
CA GLY A 214 5.36 -6.64 13.91
C GLY A 214 5.22 -7.39 12.58
N SER A 215 6.28 -8.05 12.11
CA SER A 215 6.24 -8.78 10.84
C SER A 215 7.29 -9.88 10.74
N ASN A 216 7.08 -10.79 9.79
CA ASN A 216 8.03 -11.83 9.44
C ASN A 216 8.46 -11.66 7.98
N ILE A 217 9.77 -11.65 7.74
CA ILE A 217 10.35 -11.65 6.40
C ILE A 217 10.88 -13.05 6.12
N TYR A 218 10.41 -13.64 5.03
CA TYR A 218 10.79 -14.97 4.58
C TYR A 218 11.61 -14.81 3.29
N SER A 219 12.93 -14.94 3.41
CA SER A 219 13.91 -14.90 2.31
C SER A 219 14.71 -16.21 2.30
N GLU A 220 16.04 -16.18 2.20
CA GLU A 220 16.90 -17.34 2.50
C GLU A 220 16.71 -17.83 3.94
N GLU A 221 16.43 -16.90 4.86
CA GLU A 221 16.10 -17.16 6.25
C GLU A 221 14.78 -16.49 6.65
N THR A 222 14.26 -16.86 7.82
CA THR A 222 13.10 -16.19 8.43
C THR A 222 13.62 -15.15 9.42
N ILE A 223 13.25 -13.89 9.22
CA ILE A 223 13.64 -12.77 10.06
C ILE A 223 12.38 -12.21 10.72
N GLU A 224 12.35 -12.25 12.05
CA GLU A 224 11.28 -11.65 12.84
C GLU A 224 11.62 -10.18 13.09
N ILE A 225 10.67 -9.30 12.81
CA ILE A 225 10.80 -7.86 12.94
C ILE A 225 9.82 -7.38 14.00
N PRO A 226 10.29 -6.80 15.12
CA PRO A 226 9.40 -6.26 16.14
C PRO A 226 8.66 -5.02 15.62
N ALA A 227 7.45 -4.80 16.14
CA ALA A 227 6.75 -3.53 15.97
C ALA A 227 7.46 -2.41 16.75
N VAL A 228 7.58 -1.24 16.15
CA VAL A 228 7.98 -0.01 16.84
C VAL A 228 6.76 0.56 17.57
N GLU A 229 6.89 0.79 18.88
CA GLU A 229 5.82 1.33 19.72
C GLU A 229 5.45 2.76 19.30
N ALA A 230 4.15 3.03 19.20
CA ALA A 230 3.58 4.34 18.90
C ALA A 230 2.24 4.53 19.60
N GLU A 231 1.87 5.78 19.87
CA GLU A 231 0.53 6.13 20.37
C GLU A 231 -0.46 6.10 19.20
N ALA A 232 -0.93 4.91 18.84
CA ALA A 232 -1.79 4.71 17.68
C ALA A 232 -3.16 5.41 17.84
N VAL A 233 -3.50 6.26 16.87
CA VAL A 233 -4.77 6.98 16.73
C VAL A 233 -5.61 6.38 15.59
N ASP A 234 -4.98 6.05 14.46
CA ASP A 234 -5.63 5.48 13.28
C ASP A 234 -4.72 4.43 12.63
N PRO A 235 -5.09 3.13 12.60
CA PRO A 235 -4.25 2.12 11.95
C PRO A 235 -4.26 2.20 10.42
N THR A 236 -5.13 3.04 9.83
CA THR A 236 -5.29 3.18 8.38
C THR A 236 -4.00 3.72 7.76
N GLY A 237 -3.46 3.01 6.76
CA GLY A 237 -2.22 3.39 6.08
C GLY A 237 -0.93 2.81 6.68
N ALA A 238 -0.97 2.18 7.85
CA ALA A 238 0.20 1.51 8.45
C ALA A 238 0.84 0.49 7.49
N GLY A 239 -0.01 -0.27 6.79
CA GLY A 239 0.39 -1.22 5.76
C GLY A 239 1.18 -0.52 4.66
N ASP A 240 0.57 0.45 3.97
CA ASP A 240 1.19 1.20 2.87
C ASP A 240 2.52 1.88 3.29
N ALA A 241 2.55 2.46 4.49
CA ALA A 241 3.73 3.06 5.09
C ALA A 241 4.86 2.04 5.32
N TYR A 242 4.52 0.84 5.80
CA TYR A 242 5.46 -0.26 5.94
C TYR A 242 6.05 -0.65 4.57
N ARG A 243 5.21 -0.82 3.53
CA ARG A 243 5.71 -1.14 2.17
C ARG A 243 6.64 -0.05 1.67
N ALA A 244 6.27 1.22 1.82
CA ALA A 244 7.08 2.36 1.41
C ALA A 244 8.45 2.38 2.11
N GLY A 245 8.48 2.15 3.43
CA GLY A 245 9.72 2.08 4.21
C GLY A 245 10.62 0.92 3.76
N TYR A 246 10.04 -0.26 3.54
CA TYR A 246 10.76 -1.44 3.07
C TYR A 246 11.33 -1.28 1.66
N LEU A 247 10.51 -0.78 0.73
CA LEU A 247 10.93 -0.55 -0.66
C LEU A 247 12.01 0.53 -0.74
N THR A 248 11.88 1.57 0.08
CA THR A 248 12.90 2.63 0.19
C THR A 248 14.22 2.08 0.73
N SER A 249 14.19 1.21 1.74
CA SER A 249 15.39 0.69 2.37
C SER A 249 16.14 -0.31 1.47
N ILE A 250 15.45 -1.22 0.80
CA ILE A 250 16.11 -2.14 -0.15
C ILE A 250 16.76 -1.37 -1.30
N GLN A 251 16.12 -0.30 -1.78
CA GLN A 251 16.67 0.53 -2.86
C GLN A 251 17.88 1.36 -2.40
N LYS A 252 17.96 1.69 -1.09
CA LYS A 252 19.15 2.27 -0.47
C LYS A 252 20.25 1.23 -0.18
N GLY A 253 20.01 -0.06 -0.43
CA GLY A 253 20.98 -1.14 -0.29
C GLY A 253 21.07 -1.74 1.13
N TYR A 254 20.05 -1.53 1.96
CA TYR A 254 19.95 -2.18 3.26
C TYR A 254 19.57 -3.66 3.11
N ASP A 255 20.02 -4.50 4.05
CA ASP A 255 19.59 -5.90 4.13
C ASP A 255 18.13 -6.03 4.59
N HIS A 256 17.59 -7.25 4.56
CA HIS A 256 16.20 -7.51 4.91
C HIS A 256 15.86 -7.18 6.37
N GLU A 257 16.77 -7.43 7.32
CA GLU A 257 16.51 -7.14 8.74
C GLU A 257 16.37 -5.64 8.97
N LYS A 258 17.33 -4.85 8.48
CA LYS A 258 17.27 -3.39 8.57
C LYS A 258 16.09 -2.84 7.79
N SER A 259 15.78 -3.43 6.64
CA SER A 259 14.63 -3.03 5.83
C SER A 259 13.30 -3.23 6.56
N GLY A 260 13.14 -4.36 7.27
CA GLY A 260 11.97 -4.59 8.11
C GLY A 260 11.88 -3.60 9.28
N LYS A 261 12.99 -3.36 9.98
CA LYS A 261 13.03 -2.40 11.09
C LYS A 261 12.74 -0.96 10.64
N ILE A 262 13.27 -0.53 9.50
CA ILE A 262 12.93 0.76 8.87
C ILE A 262 11.44 0.80 8.52
N ALA A 263 10.92 -0.24 7.88
CA ALA A 263 9.51 -0.33 7.51
C ALA A 263 8.57 -0.22 8.72
N SER A 264 8.89 -0.92 9.82
CA SER A 264 8.14 -0.81 11.07
C SER A 264 8.23 0.59 11.67
N THR A 265 9.41 1.22 11.60
CA THR A 265 9.60 2.60 12.06
C THR A 265 8.73 3.59 11.28
N VAL A 266 8.70 3.48 9.94
CA VAL A 266 7.87 4.35 9.09
C VAL A 266 6.38 4.17 9.39
N ALA A 267 5.93 2.92 9.54
CA ALA A 267 4.54 2.62 9.91
C ALA A 267 4.16 3.23 11.28
N SER A 268 5.09 3.28 12.23
CA SER A 268 4.85 3.84 13.57
C SER A 268 4.50 5.34 13.55
N PHE A 269 4.97 6.10 12.56
CA PHE A 269 4.58 7.52 12.42
C PHE A 269 3.16 7.65 11.88
N VAL A 270 2.83 6.87 10.84
CA VAL A 270 1.54 7.01 10.15
C VAL A 270 0.37 6.69 11.07
N VAL A 271 0.55 5.74 11.99
CA VAL A 271 -0.54 5.41 12.93
C VAL A 271 -0.84 6.47 13.99
N GLU A 272 0.02 7.46 14.18
CA GLU A 272 -0.12 8.49 15.22
C GLU A 272 -1.13 9.59 14.86
N GLU A 273 -1.55 9.68 13.60
CA GLU A 273 -2.50 10.69 13.13
C GLU A 273 -3.57 10.06 12.23
N VAL A 274 -4.73 10.70 12.13
CA VAL A 274 -5.83 10.21 11.27
C VAL A 274 -5.45 10.38 9.79
N GLY A 275 -5.61 9.32 9.00
CA GLY A 275 -5.37 9.29 7.56
C GLY A 275 -3.97 8.86 7.12
N CYS A 276 -3.89 8.18 5.97
CA CYS A 276 -2.67 7.51 5.52
C CYS A 276 -1.48 8.42 5.17
N GLN A 277 -1.72 9.72 4.93
CA GLN A 277 -0.72 10.66 4.40
C GLN A 277 -0.47 11.87 5.29
N THR A 278 -1.08 11.93 6.48
CA THR A 278 -1.07 13.12 7.34
C THR A 278 0.20 13.24 8.19
N ASN A 279 0.80 12.11 8.58
CA ASN A 279 2.03 12.06 9.39
C ASN A 279 3.13 11.22 8.73
N LEU A 280 3.37 11.45 7.44
CA LEU A 280 4.46 10.80 6.72
C LEU A 280 5.83 11.33 7.21
N PRO A 281 6.74 10.47 7.69
CA PRO A 281 8.02 10.93 8.20
C PRO A 281 9.00 11.24 7.09
N THR A 282 9.93 12.13 7.37
CA THR A 282 11.15 12.27 6.59
C THR A 282 12.13 11.12 6.88
N TRP A 283 13.12 10.95 6.02
CA TRP A 283 14.21 9.98 6.28
C TRP A 283 14.96 10.30 7.59
N GLY A 284 15.15 11.58 7.92
CA GLY A 284 15.82 12.01 9.14
C GLY A 284 15.06 11.58 10.40
N GLU A 285 13.77 11.89 10.44
CA GLU A 285 12.88 11.49 11.54
C GLU A 285 12.80 9.96 11.67
N THR A 286 12.77 9.25 10.54
CA THR A 286 12.82 7.78 10.51
C THR A 286 14.12 7.25 11.12
N VAL A 287 15.28 7.82 10.80
CA VAL A 287 16.57 7.41 11.38
C VAL A 287 16.62 7.67 12.88
N ASP A 288 16.12 8.83 13.33
CA ASP A 288 16.12 9.19 14.74
C ASP A 288 15.25 8.22 15.56
N ARG A 289 14.01 7.95 15.11
CA ARG A 289 13.11 6.99 15.79
C ARG A 289 13.63 5.55 15.71
N TYR A 290 14.27 5.17 14.60
CA TYR A 290 14.92 3.86 14.48
C TYR A 290 16.04 3.70 15.53
N GLU A 291 16.89 4.72 15.71
CA GLU A 291 17.98 4.69 16.68
C GLU A 291 17.45 4.59 18.12
N ASP A 292 16.37 5.32 18.43
CA ASP A 292 15.69 5.23 19.71
C ASP A 292 15.07 3.84 19.97
N ALA A 293 14.46 3.22 18.95
CA ALA A 293 13.79 1.93 19.06
C ALA A 293 14.76 0.74 19.13
N PHE A 294 15.86 0.78 18.36
CA PHE A 294 16.75 -0.36 18.17
C PHE A 294 18.16 -0.18 18.76
N GLY A 295 18.51 1.02 19.22
CA GLY A 295 19.80 1.31 19.85
C GLY A 295 20.99 1.31 18.88
N GLU A 296 20.74 1.36 17.58
CA GLU A 296 21.74 1.42 16.52
C GLU A 296 21.25 2.28 15.36
N LYS A 297 22.17 2.73 14.49
CA LYS A 297 21.80 3.42 13.26
C LYS A 297 21.49 2.42 12.14
N PRO A 298 20.57 2.74 11.22
CA PRO A 298 20.33 1.92 10.03
C PRO A 298 21.59 1.74 9.19
#